data_AF-A0A1C6EFV4-F1
#
_entry.id   AF-A0A1C6EFV4-F1
#
_cell.length_a   1.000
_cell.length_b   1.000
_cell.length_c   1.000
_cell.angle_alpha   90.00
_cell.angle_beta   90.00
_cell.angle_gamma   90.00
#
_symmetry.space_group_name_H-M   'P 1'
#
loop_
_entity.id
_entity.type
_entity.pdbx_description
1 polymer ?
#
loop_
_entity_poly.entity_id
_entity_poly.type
_entity_poly.pdbx_seq_one_letter_code
_entity_poly.pdbx_strand_id
1 'polypeptide(L)'
;MRINFGKKLILFMSIVIIIFIIIYIVINNLNENINNVEPSDNIIIAIYPTGTDSETYYFDINIDGKLTALFGTRKTDNISSKNFISYSSNVEEKVVNLYQKDIVHILKLLKEIENNKDSLNYKIVYDSWDIAIYYNRKSYKINYYTDNAYVKELINLLIDISPIHVDLHGWS
;
A
#
# COMPACT_ATOMS: atom_id res chain seq x y z
N MET A 1 -34.39 56.76 -5.38
CA MET A 1 -34.34 55.28 -5.44
C MET A 1 -32.98 54.72 -5.93
N ARG A 2 -31.85 55.41 -5.72
CA ARG A 2 -30.50 54.98 -6.19
C ARG A 2 -29.60 54.36 -5.09
N ILE A 3 -29.87 54.67 -3.82
CA ILE A 3 -29.01 54.29 -2.68
C ILE A 3 -29.10 52.78 -2.36
N ASN A 4 -30.24 52.14 -2.62
CA ASN A 4 -30.44 50.71 -2.36
C ASN A 4 -29.72 49.78 -3.36
N PHE A 5 -29.35 50.28 -4.54
CA PHE A 5 -28.69 49.46 -5.55
C PHE A 5 -27.21 49.26 -5.21
N GLY A 6 -26.52 50.32 -4.77
CA GLY A 6 -25.12 50.24 -4.34
C GLY A 6 -24.91 49.32 -3.14
N LYS A 7 -25.81 49.37 -2.14
CA LYS A 7 -25.76 48.48 -0.97
C LYS A 7 -25.98 47.00 -1.34
N LYS A 8 -26.89 46.71 -2.28
CA LYS A 8 -27.12 45.35 -2.79
C LYS A 8 -25.93 44.84 -3.61
N LEU A 9 -25.30 45.70 -4.40
CA LEU A 9 -24.11 45.36 -5.17
C LEU A 9 -22.91 45.04 -4.27
N ILE A 10 -22.70 45.85 -3.22
CA ILE A 10 -21.65 45.61 -2.23
C ILE A 10 -21.91 44.27 -1.51
N LEU A 11 -23.13 44.02 -1.05
CA LEU A 11 -23.50 42.77 -0.40
C LEU A 11 -23.26 41.55 -1.32
N PHE A 12 -23.62 41.65 -2.59
CA PHE A 12 -23.40 40.59 -3.58
C PHE A 12 -21.91 40.30 -3.77
N MET A 13 -21.08 41.34 -3.92
CA MET A 13 -19.64 41.19 -4.06
C MET A 13 -19.00 40.57 -2.80
N SER A 14 -19.48 40.93 -1.61
CA SER A 14 -19.02 40.33 -0.35
C SER A 14 -19.30 38.82 -0.30
N ILE A 15 -20.48 38.38 -0.73
CA ILE A 15 -20.85 36.96 -0.78
C ILE A 15 -19.96 36.19 -1.75
N VAL A 16 -19.69 36.75 -2.93
CA VAL A 16 -18.81 36.12 -3.93
C VAL A 16 -17.40 35.93 -3.38
N ILE A 17 -16.84 36.94 -2.72
CA ILE A 17 -15.50 36.86 -2.11
C ILE A 17 -15.46 35.77 -1.02
N ILE A 18 -16.48 35.67 -0.18
CA ILE A 18 -16.56 34.64 0.86
C ILE A 18 -16.58 33.25 0.24
N ILE A 19 -17.33 33.04 -0.86
CA ILE A 19 -17.35 31.76 -1.57
C ILE A 19 -15.97 31.40 -2.10
N PHE A 20 -15.24 32.35 -2.70
CA PHE A 20 -13.87 32.10 -3.17
C PHE A 20 -12.91 31.74 -2.03
N ILE A 21 -13.03 32.40 -0.87
CA ILE A 21 -12.22 32.08 0.32
C ILE A 21 -12.52 30.66 0.81
N ILE A 22 -13.80 30.27 0.87
CA ILE A 22 -14.19 28.91 1.29
C ILE A 22 -13.65 27.87 0.30
N ILE A 23 -13.78 28.09 -1.01
CA ILE A 23 -13.25 27.20 -2.04
C ILE A 23 -11.72 27.07 -1.90
N TYR A 24 -11.01 28.19 -1.70
CA TYR A 24 -9.57 28.20 -1.50
C TYR A 24 -9.14 27.39 -0.27
N ILE A 25 -9.83 27.56 0.87
CA ILE A 25 -9.57 26.80 2.09
C ILE A 25 -9.84 25.30 1.88
N VAL A 26 -10.92 24.94 1.18
CA VAL A 26 -11.26 23.54 0.88
C VAL A 26 -10.19 22.90 -0.02
N ILE A 27 -9.75 23.60 -1.08
CA ILE A 27 -8.68 23.11 -1.97
C ILE A 27 -7.36 22.93 -1.20
N ASN A 28 -6.98 23.90 -0.37
CA ASN A 28 -5.75 23.80 0.41
C ASN A 28 -5.79 22.68 1.44
N ASN A 29 -6.91 22.49 2.15
CA ASN A 29 -7.06 21.37 3.09
C ASN A 29 -7.09 20.01 2.39
N LEU A 30 -7.61 19.93 1.15
CA LEU A 30 -7.52 18.72 0.33
C LEU A 30 -6.08 18.46 -0.12
N ASN A 31 -5.33 19.50 -0.49
CA ASN A 31 -3.93 19.39 -0.89
C ASN A 31 -2.97 19.10 0.28
N GLU A 32 -3.20 19.61 1.48
CA GLU A 32 -2.38 19.30 2.66
C GLU A 32 -2.53 17.83 3.11
N ASN A 33 -3.67 17.19 2.85
CA ASN A 33 -3.82 15.74 3.01
C ASN A 33 -3.02 14.93 1.97
N ILE A 34 -2.63 15.54 0.85
CA ILE A 34 -1.86 14.89 -0.22
C ILE A 34 -0.36 15.17 -0.07
N ASN A 35 0.02 16.32 0.51
CA ASN A 35 1.41 16.80 0.52
C ASN A 35 2.19 16.52 1.82
N ASN A 36 1.61 15.84 2.81
CA ASN A 36 2.31 15.46 4.06
C ASN A 36 3.01 14.08 3.98
N VAL A 37 3.54 13.73 2.82
CA VAL A 37 4.28 12.46 2.62
C VAL A 37 5.78 12.73 2.63
N GLU A 38 6.39 12.59 3.80
CA GLU A 38 7.84 12.37 3.93
C GLU A 38 8.24 10.97 3.39
N PRO A 39 9.48 10.78 2.90
CA PRO A 39 9.83 9.71 1.96
C PRO A 39 9.88 8.32 2.61
N SER A 40 8.77 7.58 2.56
CA SER A 40 8.55 6.42 1.68
C SER A 40 7.19 5.78 2.01
N ASP A 41 6.11 6.27 1.40
CA ASP A 41 4.77 5.67 1.46
C ASP A 41 4.65 4.38 0.62
N ASN A 42 5.77 3.70 0.43
CA ASN A 42 5.82 2.47 -0.32
C ASN A 42 5.15 1.36 0.51
N ILE A 43 4.25 0.63 -0.14
CA ILE A 43 3.72 -0.62 0.36
C ILE A 43 4.76 -1.68 0.02
N ILE A 44 5.29 -2.36 1.04
CA ILE A 44 6.21 -3.48 0.83
C ILE A 44 5.50 -4.75 1.27
N ILE A 45 5.44 -5.74 0.39
CA ILE A 45 4.88 -7.06 0.70
C ILE A 45 5.91 -8.10 0.32
N ALA A 46 6.19 -9.03 1.23
CA ALA A 46 7.08 -10.15 0.98
C ALA A 46 6.39 -11.46 1.33
N ILE A 47 6.56 -12.47 0.48
CA ILE A 47 6.05 -13.82 0.64
C ILE A 47 7.25 -14.76 0.65
N TYR A 48 7.43 -15.53 1.71
CA TYR A 48 8.59 -16.43 1.86
C TYR A 48 8.19 -17.68 2.64
N PRO A 49 8.87 -18.83 2.46
CA PRO A 49 8.48 -20.04 3.14
C PRO A 49 8.74 -19.94 4.65
N THR A 50 7.81 -20.45 5.45
CA THR A 50 7.87 -20.38 6.91
C THR A 50 9.08 -21.17 7.43
N GLY A 51 9.90 -20.53 8.26
CA GLY A 51 11.05 -21.20 8.89
C GLY A 51 12.31 -21.28 8.02
N THR A 52 12.28 -20.75 6.79
CA THR A 52 13.47 -20.59 5.94
C THR A 52 13.57 -19.15 5.42
N ASP A 53 14.78 -18.81 4.98
CA ASP A 53 15.12 -17.50 4.41
C ASP A 53 15.20 -17.56 2.87
N SER A 54 14.99 -18.74 2.28
CA SER A 54 15.03 -18.97 0.84
C SER A 54 13.78 -18.42 0.13
N GLU A 55 13.82 -18.40 -1.21
CA GLU A 55 12.65 -18.26 -2.09
C GLU A 55 11.67 -17.14 -1.71
N THR A 56 12.20 -15.93 -1.53
CA THR A 56 11.39 -14.77 -1.14
C THR A 56 10.94 -13.99 -2.36
N TYR A 57 9.62 -13.91 -2.54
CA TYR A 57 8.98 -12.97 -3.45
C TYR A 57 8.83 -11.62 -2.75
N TYR A 58 9.30 -10.55 -3.36
CA TYR A 58 9.27 -9.20 -2.80
C TYR A 58 8.59 -8.24 -3.77
N PHE A 59 7.64 -7.48 -3.25
CA PHE A 59 6.84 -6.50 -3.98
C PHE A 59 6.99 -5.14 -3.28
N ASP A 60 7.45 -4.14 -4.02
CA ASP A 60 7.48 -2.74 -3.61
C ASP A 60 6.55 -1.95 -4.53
N ILE A 61 5.47 -1.42 -3.94
CA ILE A 61 4.46 -0.63 -4.64
C ILE A 61 4.54 0.80 -4.13
N ASN A 62 4.91 1.73 -5.01
CA ASN A 62 4.87 3.14 -4.68
C ASN A 62 3.47 3.73 -4.88
N ILE A 63 3.26 4.96 -4.39
CA ILE A 63 1.96 5.64 -4.47
C ILE A 63 1.53 5.91 -5.91
N ASP A 64 2.50 6.06 -6.83
CA ASP A 64 2.27 6.33 -8.25
C ASP A 64 1.83 5.09 -9.02
N GLY A 65 1.70 3.93 -8.33
CA GLY A 65 1.26 2.68 -8.93
C GLY A 65 2.36 1.87 -9.59
N LYS A 66 3.62 2.24 -9.44
CA LYS A 66 4.75 1.44 -9.92
C LYS A 66 4.95 0.26 -8.97
N LEU A 67 4.71 -0.94 -9.48
CA LEU A 67 5.04 -2.19 -8.81
C LEU A 67 6.41 -2.66 -9.28
N THR A 68 7.34 -2.78 -8.34
CA THR A 68 8.61 -3.48 -8.52
C THR A 68 8.51 -4.84 -7.85
N ALA A 69 8.80 -5.91 -8.58
CA ALA A 69 8.81 -7.27 -8.06
C ALA A 69 10.15 -7.94 -8.32
N LEU A 70 10.64 -8.69 -7.33
CA LEU A 70 11.88 -9.44 -7.42
C LEU A 70 11.81 -10.74 -6.61
N PHE A 71 12.64 -11.71 -7.00
CA PHE A 71 12.79 -12.99 -6.32
C PHE A 71 14.20 -13.14 -5.74
N GLY A 72 14.31 -13.56 -4.50
CA GLY A 72 15.61 -13.63 -3.83
C GLY A 72 15.61 -14.39 -2.52
N THR A 73 16.53 -14.02 -1.64
CA THR A 73 16.75 -14.62 -0.32
C THR A 73 16.62 -13.52 0.73
N ARG A 74 15.70 -13.71 1.66
CA ARG A 74 15.52 -12.84 2.82
C ARG A 74 16.78 -12.87 3.69
N LYS A 75 17.15 -11.73 4.28
CA LYS A 75 18.32 -11.60 5.17
C LYS A 75 17.97 -11.17 6.58
N THR A 76 16.75 -10.71 6.81
CA THR A 76 16.26 -10.27 8.12
C THR A 76 14.74 -10.40 8.20
N ASP A 77 14.21 -10.52 9.41
CA ASP A 77 12.77 -10.47 9.67
C ASP A 77 12.20 -9.04 9.58
N ASN A 78 13.06 -8.02 9.58
CA ASN A 78 12.61 -6.64 9.49
C ASN A 78 12.36 -6.22 8.03
N ILE A 79 11.11 -6.29 7.58
CA ILE A 79 10.70 -5.92 6.22
C ILE A 79 10.99 -4.45 5.84
N SER A 80 11.09 -3.54 6.80
CA SER A 80 11.45 -2.14 6.52
C SER A 80 12.96 -1.92 6.35
N SER A 81 13.77 -2.97 6.52
CA SER A 81 15.21 -2.91 6.34
C SER A 81 15.57 -2.77 4.86
N LYS A 82 16.50 -1.86 4.55
CA LYS A 82 17.10 -1.75 3.21
C LYS A 82 17.81 -3.03 2.75
N ASN A 83 18.23 -3.86 3.70
CA ASN A 83 18.88 -5.14 3.44
C ASN A 83 17.90 -6.31 3.63
N PHE A 84 16.59 -6.09 3.51
CA PHE A 84 15.60 -7.14 3.73
C PHE A 84 15.82 -8.34 2.80
N ILE A 85 16.09 -8.08 1.52
CA ILE A 85 16.27 -9.10 0.50
C ILE A 85 17.64 -8.97 -0.18
N SER A 86 18.17 -10.10 -0.57
CA SER A 86 19.37 -10.24 -1.38
C SER A 86 19.05 -11.07 -2.62
N TYR A 87 19.64 -10.74 -3.75
CA TYR A 87 19.46 -11.46 -5.00
C TYR A 87 20.79 -11.51 -5.75
N SER A 88 20.96 -12.50 -6.62
CA SER A 88 22.17 -12.60 -7.45
C SER A 88 22.21 -11.46 -8.47
N SER A 89 23.40 -11.07 -8.93
CA SER A 89 23.58 -10.04 -9.97
C SER A 89 22.83 -10.32 -11.28
N ASN A 90 22.41 -11.58 -11.49
CA ASN A 90 21.75 -12.03 -12.71
C ASN A 90 20.22 -12.06 -12.57
N VAL A 91 19.68 -11.72 -11.41
CA VAL A 91 18.24 -11.55 -11.20
C VAL A 91 17.89 -10.11 -11.53
N GLU A 92 17.05 -9.91 -12.53
CA GLU A 92 16.51 -8.60 -12.88
C GLU A 92 15.26 -8.30 -12.05
N GLU A 93 15.26 -7.13 -11.42
CA GLU A 93 14.04 -6.53 -10.88
C GLU A 93 13.07 -6.28 -12.05
N LYS A 94 11.83 -6.74 -11.91
CA LYS A 94 10.79 -6.49 -12.91
C LYS A 94 9.83 -5.43 -12.43
N VAL A 95 9.47 -4.53 -13.35
CA VAL A 95 8.68 -3.35 -13.04
C VAL A 95 7.47 -3.28 -13.96
N VAL A 96 6.31 -2.98 -13.38
CA VAL A 96 5.06 -2.73 -14.09
C VAL A 96 4.33 -1.53 -13.47
N ASN A 97 3.55 -0.81 -14.27
CA ASN A 97 2.63 0.20 -13.77
C ASN A 97 1.26 -0.44 -13.55
N LEU A 98 0.74 -0.35 -12.33
CA LEU A 98 -0.57 -0.85 -11.95
C LEU A 98 -1.67 0.09 -12.45
N TYR A 99 -2.84 -0.48 -12.72
CA TYR A 99 -4.03 0.33 -12.95
C TYR A 99 -4.50 0.94 -11.64
N GLN A 100 -5.09 2.15 -11.70
CA GLN A 100 -5.64 2.83 -10.52
C GLN A 100 -6.61 1.95 -9.72
N LYS A 101 -7.41 1.13 -10.41
CA LYS A 101 -8.35 0.20 -9.77
C LYS A 101 -7.64 -0.81 -8.86
N ASP A 102 -6.44 -1.27 -9.25
CA ASP A 102 -5.70 -2.30 -8.52
C ASP A 102 -5.04 -1.68 -7.29
N ILE A 103 -4.49 -0.46 -7.42
CA ILE A 103 -3.94 0.32 -6.29
C ILE A 103 -5.01 0.57 -5.23
N VAL A 104 -6.19 1.06 -5.65
CA VAL A 104 -7.32 1.30 -4.76
C VAL A 104 -7.76 0.00 -4.07
N HIS A 105 -7.75 -1.12 -4.80
CA HIS A 105 -8.11 -2.41 -4.25
C HIS A 105 -7.11 -2.89 -3.19
N ILE A 106 -5.81 -2.80 -3.47
CA ILE A 106 -4.73 -3.14 -2.54
C ILE A 106 -4.84 -2.30 -1.26
N LEU A 107 -5.01 -0.97 -1.38
CA LEU A 107 -5.15 -0.08 -0.24
C LEU A 107 -6.37 -0.42 0.63
N LYS A 108 -7.50 -0.80 0.00
CA LYS A 108 -8.70 -1.25 0.71
C LYS A 108 -8.41 -2.52 1.51
N LEU A 109 -7.78 -3.52 0.90
CA LEU A 109 -7.44 -4.79 1.55
C LEU A 109 -6.46 -4.57 2.72
N LEU A 110 -5.42 -3.76 2.54
CA LEU A 110 -4.45 -3.43 3.58
C LEU A 110 -5.11 -2.74 4.78
N LYS A 111 -6.06 -1.82 4.52
CA LYS A 111 -6.82 -1.17 5.59
C LYS A 111 -7.68 -2.16 6.38
N GLU A 112 -8.35 -3.09 5.71
CA GLU A 112 -9.12 -4.15 6.39
C GLU A 112 -8.22 -5.10 7.20
N ILE A 113 -7.04 -5.44 6.68
CA ILE A 113 -6.04 -6.23 7.40
C ILE A 113 -5.56 -5.48 8.65
N GLU A 114 -5.24 -4.19 8.53
CA GLU A 114 -4.82 -3.35 9.66
C GLU A 114 -5.92 -3.28 10.74
N ASN A 115 -7.17 -3.07 10.34
CA ASN A 115 -8.31 -2.98 11.26
C ASN A 115 -8.56 -4.30 12.02
N ASN A 116 -8.26 -5.44 11.39
CA ASN A 116 -8.48 -6.77 11.97
C ASN A 116 -7.20 -7.40 12.52
N LYS A 117 -6.11 -6.64 12.66
CA LYS A 117 -4.78 -7.17 13.01
C LYS A 117 -4.74 -7.94 14.33
N ASP A 118 -5.53 -7.53 15.32
CA ASP A 118 -5.52 -8.16 16.64
C ASP A 118 -6.16 -9.56 16.61
N SER A 119 -6.94 -9.86 15.56
CA SER A 119 -7.46 -11.21 15.28
C SER A 119 -6.48 -12.09 14.50
N LEU A 120 -5.42 -11.50 13.92
CA LEU A 120 -4.37 -12.21 13.22
C LEU A 120 -3.41 -12.81 14.25
N ASN A 121 -3.85 -13.88 14.92
CA ASN A 121 -2.99 -14.69 15.78
C ASN A 121 -1.96 -15.40 14.91
N TYR A 122 -0.81 -14.76 14.69
CA TYR A 122 0.30 -15.39 13.98
C TYR A 122 0.69 -16.69 14.69
N LYS A 123 0.67 -17.78 13.93
CA LYS A 123 1.16 -19.09 14.35
C LYS A 123 2.15 -19.54 13.30
N ILE A 124 3.28 -20.07 13.75
CA ILE A 124 4.23 -20.75 12.88
C ILE A 124 3.56 -22.03 12.41
N VAL A 125 3.37 -22.16 11.10
CA VAL A 125 2.88 -23.38 10.45
C VAL A 125 4.02 -23.91 9.61
N TYR A 126 4.49 -25.13 9.91
CA TYR A 126 5.52 -25.78 9.10
C TYR A 126 4.99 -26.05 7.69
N ASP A 127 5.90 -26.08 6.71
CA ASP A 127 5.59 -26.31 5.29
C ASP A 127 4.54 -25.33 4.75
N SER A 128 4.61 -24.09 5.23
CA SER A 128 3.74 -22.97 4.85
C SER A 128 4.56 -21.80 4.29
N TRP A 129 3.85 -20.72 3.99
CA TRP A 129 4.39 -19.44 3.61
C TRP A 129 4.02 -18.39 4.66
N ASP A 130 4.97 -17.52 4.98
CA ASP A 130 4.73 -16.31 5.75
C ASP A 130 4.63 -15.11 4.80
N ILE A 131 3.79 -14.16 5.19
CA ILE A 131 3.54 -12.90 4.51
C ILE A 131 3.98 -11.80 5.47
N ALA A 132 4.99 -11.04 5.08
CA ALA A 132 5.35 -9.80 5.75
C ALA A 132 4.80 -8.61 4.96
N ILE A 133 4.19 -7.66 5.66
CA ILE A 133 3.59 -6.46 5.08
C ILE A 133 4.16 -5.25 5.81
N TYR A 134 4.68 -4.27 5.07
CA TYR A 134 4.97 -2.94 5.54
C TYR A 134 3.99 -1.97 4.89
N TYR A 135 3.13 -1.37 5.71
CA TYR A 135 2.12 -0.43 5.29
C TYR A 135 1.87 0.57 6.41
N ASN A 136 1.68 1.86 6.05
CA ASN A 136 1.39 2.92 7.03
C ASN A 136 2.40 2.95 8.19
N ARG A 137 3.70 2.78 7.86
CA ARG A 137 4.82 2.74 8.80
C ARG A 137 4.74 1.62 9.85
N LYS A 138 3.92 0.60 9.61
CA LYS A 138 3.73 -0.56 10.49
C LYS A 138 4.09 -1.83 9.74
N SER A 139 4.67 -2.76 10.48
CA SER A 139 4.99 -4.09 9.97
C SER A 139 4.02 -5.12 10.54
N TYR A 140 3.55 -6.02 9.68
CA TYR A 140 2.68 -7.13 10.02
C TYR A 140 3.33 -8.42 9.52
N LYS A 141 3.19 -9.49 10.29
CA LYS A 141 3.58 -10.84 9.87
C LYS A 141 2.37 -11.75 10.02
N ILE A 142 2.02 -12.45 8.95
CA ILE A 142 0.83 -13.28 8.84
C ILE A 142 1.25 -14.59 8.20
N ASN A 143 0.68 -15.72 8.62
CA ASN A 143 0.88 -16.98 7.90
C ASN A 143 -0.15 -17.12 6.78
N TYR A 144 0.24 -17.68 5.63
CA TYR A 144 -0.59 -17.85 4.45
C TYR A 144 -1.85 -18.70 4.71
N TYR A 145 -1.79 -19.69 5.61
CA TYR A 145 -2.95 -20.50 6.03
C TYR A 145 -3.93 -19.76 6.96
N THR A 146 -3.89 -18.44 7.00
CA THR A 146 -4.88 -17.65 7.74
C THR A 146 -6.29 -17.84 7.18
N ASP A 147 -7.31 -17.83 8.05
CA ASP A 147 -8.72 -17.75 7.64
C ASP A 147 -9.14 -16.33 7.22
N ASN A 148 -8.21 -15.36 7.25
CA ASN A 148 -8.48 -13.99 6.84
C ASN A 148 -8.66 -13.89 5.31
N ALA A 149 -9.89 -13.66 4.88
CA ALA A 149 -10.25 -13.54 3.47
C ALA A 149 -9.52 -12.38 2.76
N TYR A 150 -9.30 -11.26 3.45
CA TYR A 150 -8.61 -10.10 2.87
C TYR A 150 -7.14 -10.37 2.58
N VAL A 151 -6.47 -11.17 3.41
CA VAL A 151 -5.10 -11.60 3.17
C VAL A 151 -5.04 -12.51 1.93
N LYS A 152 -5.95 -13.49 1.83
CA LYS A 152 -6.02 -14.39 0.66
C LYS A 152 -6.29 -13.62 -0.62
N GLU A 153 -7.23 -12.68 -0.58
CA GLU A 153 -7.56 -11.82 -1.72
C GLU A 153 -6.39 -10.92 -2.12
N LEU A 154 -5.66 -10.35 -1.16
CA LEU A 154 -4.46 -9.54 -1.42
C LEU A 154 -3.38 -10.36 -2.12
N ILE A 155 -3.12 -11.60 -1.67
CA ILE A 155 -2.11 -12.46 -2.28
C ILE A 155 -2.52 -12.88 -3.69
N ASN A 156 -3.77 -13.26 -3.91
CA ASN A 156 -4.26 -13.60 -5.25
C ASN A 156 -4.13 -12.41 -6.21
N LEU A 157 -4.52 -11.21 -5.76
CA LEU A 157 -4.36 -9.99 -6.55
C LEU A 157 -2.89 -9.72 -6.89
N LEU A 158 -1.97 -9.90 -5.94
CA LEU A 158 -0.54 -9.74 -6.19
C LEU A 158 -0.02 -10.76 -7.21
N ILE A 159 -0.43 -12.03 -7.12
CA ILE A 159 -0.07 -13.07 -8.08
C ILE A 159 -0.56 -12.70 -9.48
N ASP A 160 -1.80 -12.22 -9.60
CA ASP A 160 -2.41 -11.86 -10.89
C ASP A 160 -1.74 -10.67 -11.58
N ILE A 161 -1.33 -9.66 -10.80
CA ILE A 161 -0.71 -8.42 -11.34
C ILE A 161 0.82 -8.48 -11.39
N SER A 162 1.44 -9.50 -10.82
CA SER A 162 2.89 -9.61 -10.66
C SER A 162 3.59 -9.75 -12.02
N PRO A 163 4.69 -9.01 -12.27
CA PRO A 163 5.51 -9.19 -13.47
C PRO A 163 6.47 -10.40 -13.35
N ILE A 164 6.59 -11.03 -12.18
CA ILE A 164 7.30 -12.30 -11.96
C ILE A 164 6.32 -13.43 -11.71
N HIS A 165 6.71 -14.65 -12.06
CA HIS A 165 5.94 -15.84 -11.70
C HIS A 165 6.07 -16.10 -10.19
N VAL A 166 4.94 -16.21 -9.51
CA VAL A 166 4.86 -16.51 -8.08
C VAL A 166 4.34 -17.93 -7.93
N ASP A 167 5.20 -18.81 -7.42
CA ASP A 167 4.86 -20.20 -7.14
C ASP A 167 4.89 -20.43 -5.63
N LEU A 168 3.70 -20.61 -5.04
CA LEU A 168 3.49 -20.91 -3.62
C LEU A 168 3.19 -22.40 -3.47
N HIS A 169 4.19 -23.24 -3.75
CA HIS A 169 4.07 -24.69 -3.63
C HIS A 169 4.11 -25.13 -2.16
N GLY A 170 3.54 -26.31 -1.88
CA GLY A 170 3.70 -27.00 -0.61
C GLY A 170 4.94 -27.90 -0.66
N TRP A 171 5.61 -28.05 0.47
CA TRP A 171 6.68 -29.03 0.64
C TRP A 171 6.07 -30.35 1.14
N SER A 172 6.35 -31.44 0.43
CA SER A 172 5.90 -32.81 0.76
C SER A 172 7.01 -33.62 1.38
#